data_AF-A0A7Z6TC20-F1
#
_entry.id   AF-A0A7Z6TC20-F1
#
_cell.length_a   1.000
_cell.length_b   1.000
_cell.length_c   1.000
_cell.angle_alpha   90.00
_cell.angle_beta   90.00
_cell.angle_gamma   90.00
#
_symmetry.space_group_name_H-M   'P 1'
#
loop_
_entity.id
_entity.type
_entity.pdbx_description
1 polymer ?
#
loop_
_entity_poly.entity_id
_entity_poly.type
_entity_poly.pdbx_seq_one_letter_code
_entity_poly.pdbx_strand_id
1 'polypeptide(L)'
;MSTTNEEKNLLDPGFELTLRPMRYPDFYERYRDAIKNTWTVEEVDLHSDVADLAKLSPGEQHMIGRLVAFFATGDSIVSNNLVLTLYKHINSPEARLYLSRQLFEEAVHVQFYLTLLDTYLPDPDDRAAAFDAVEEIPSIREKAQFCFKWMDSVEKIDRLETKADRRRFLLNLICFAACIEGLFFYGAFAYVYWFRSRGLLHGLATGTNWVFRDETMHMNFAFEVVDTVRKEEPELFDDALQQQVTDMLKEAVEAELQFGRDLCGEGLPGMNTESMRQYLECVADQRLARLGFPTVYGSENPFSFMELQGVQELTNFFERRPSAYQVAVEGSVGFDDDF
;
A
#
# COMPACT_ATOMS: atom_id res chain seq x y z
N MET A 1 9.61 -10.31 -46.75
CA MET A 1 10.40 -9.55 -45.75
C MET A 1 10.01 -10.09 -44.40
N SER A 2 10.91 -10.81 -43.74
CA SER A 2 10.69 -11.35 -42.40
C SER A 2 10.70 -10.17 -41.43
N THR A 3 9.53 -9.69 -41.01
CA THR A 3 9.42 -8.89 -39.79
C THR A 3 9.76 -9.83 -38.65
N THR A 4 11.01 -9.78 -38.18
CA THR A 4 11.36 -10.30 -36.87
C THR A 4 10.39 -9.65 -35.88
N ASN A 5 9.45 -10.44 -35.38
CA ASN A 5 8.54 -10.04 -34.33
C ASN A 5 9.41 -9.97 -33.07
N GLU A 6 10.16 -8.87 -32.89
CA GLU A 6 10.87 -8.63 -31.64
C GLU A 6 9.82 -8.61 -30.53
N GLU A 7 9.98 -9.54 -29.59
CA GLU A 7 9.09 -9.69 -28.46
C GLU A 7 9.23 -8.42 -27.61
N LYS A 8 8.18 -7.59 -27.59
CA LYS A 8 8.18 -6.33 -26.83
C LYS A 8 8.17 -6.63 -25.34
N ASN A 9 9.10 -6.05 -24.60
CA ASN A 9 9.15 -6.12 -23.14
C ASN A 9 8.14 -5.16 -22.49
N LEU A 10 7.92 -5.31 -21.19
CA LEU A 10 7.00 -4.53 -20.38
C LEU A 10 7.41 -3.06 -20.26
N LEU A 11 8.72 -2.79 -20.23
CA LEU A 11 9.28 -1.44 -20.08
C LEU A 11 9.62 -0.78 -21.41
N ASP A 12 9.37 -1.44 -22.54
CA ASP A 12 9.61 -0.84 -23.84
C ASP A 12 8.71 0.39 -24.02
N PRO A 13 9.27 1.56 -24.36
CA PRO A 13 8.49 2.78 -24.49
C PRO A 13 7.35 2.65 -25.50
N GLY A 14 6.21 3.25 -25.19
CA GLY A 14 5.09 3.32 -26.11
C GLY A 14 3.75 3.28 -25.40
N PHE A 15 2.72 3.07 -26.20
CA PHE A 15 1.35 2.99 -25.71
C PHE A 15 0.69 1.75 -26.30
N GLU A 16 0.95 0.59 -25.68
CA GLU A 16 0.33 -0.66 -26.09
C GLU A 16 -1.18 -0.61 -25.77
N LEU A 17 -1.99 -0.89 -26.80
CA LEU A 17 -3.45 -0.79 -26.79
C LEU A 17 -4.12 -2.16 -26.93
N THR A 18 -3.35 -3.18 -27.31
CA THR A 18 -3.89 -4.47 -27.70
C THR A 18 -4.11 -5.35 -26.48
N LEU A 19 -5.35 -5.43 -25.99
CA LEU A 19 -5.70 -6.29 -24.85
C LEU A 19 -5.87 -7.77 -25.25
N ARG A 20 -5.97 -8.08 -26.54
CA ARG A 20 -6.16 -9.47 -27.03
C ARG A 20 -5.28 -9.78 -28.25
N PRO A 21 -4.50 -10.88 -28.22
CA PRO A 21 -4.29 -11.78 -27.07
C PRO A 21 -3.58 -11.06 -25.91
N MET A 22 -3.94 -11.39 -24.67
CA MET A 22 -3.29 -10.81 -23.48
C MET A 22 -1.84 -11.29 -23.42
N ARG A 23 -0.89 -10.36 -23.20
CA ARG A 23 0.52 -10.68 -22.98
C ARG A 23 0.78 -11.00 -21.51
N TYR A 24 0.05 -10.34 -20.61
CA TYR A 24 0.15 -10.53 -19.16
C TYR A 24 -1.21 -10.85 -18.55
N PRO A 25 -1.75 -12.08 -18.75
CA PRO A 25 -3.05 -12.46 -18.20
C PRO A 25 -3.09 -12.40 -16.66
N ASP A 26 -1.96 -12.58 -15.97
CA ASP A 26 -1.88 -12.48 -14.50
C ASP A 26 -2.24 -11.07 -13.99
N PHE A 27 -1.78 -10.01 -14.67
CA PHE A 27 -2.17 -8.63 -14.32
C PHE A 27 -3.68 -8.41 -14.43
N TYR A 28 -4.32 -9.04 -15.42
CA TYR A 28 -5.77 -8.96 -15.58
C TYR A 28 -6.52 -9.74 -14.48
N GLU A 29 -6.04 -10.91 -14.07
CA GLU A 29 -6.65 -11.65 -12.97
C GLU A 29 -6.51 -10.90 -11.64
N ARG A 30 -5.37 -10.26 -11.37
CA ARG A 30 -5.20 -9.37 -10.21
C ARG A 30 -6.19 -8.21 -10.21
N TYR A 31 -6.48 -7.63 -11.38
CA TYR A 31 -7.51 -6.60 -11.53
C TYR A 31 -8.89 -7.14 -11.16
N ARG A 32 -9.22 -8.35 -11.61
CA ARG A 32 -10.49 -9.02 -11.25
C ARG A 32 -10.58 -9.33 -9.77
N ASP A 33 -9.47 -9.69 -9.14
CA ASP A 33 -9.42 -9.93 -7.71
C ASP A 33 -9.62 -8.63 -6.91
N ALA A 34 -9.00 -7.53 -7.34
CA ALA A 34 -9.14 -6.22 -6.70
C ALA A 34 -10.60 -5.72 -6.74
N ILE A 35 -11.33 -5.95 -7.85
CA ILE A 35 -12.76 -5.65 -7.92
C ILE A 35 -13.56 -6.36 -6.81
N LYS A 36 -13.21 -7.61 -6.46
CA LYS A 36 -13.92 -8.37 -5.42
C LYS A 36 -13.76 -7.74 -4.03
N ASN A 37 -12.75 -6.91 -3.84
CA ASN A 37 -12.46 -6.21 -2.59
C ASN A 37 -13.17 -4.86 -2.45
N THR A 38 -14.04 -4.47 -3.38
CA THR A 38 -14.79 -3.19 -3.27
C THR A 38 -15.49 -3.03 -1.91
N TRP A 39 -15.29 -1.88 -1.28
CA TRP A 39 -15.94 -1.40 -0.06
C TRP A 39 -16.21 0.11 -0.18
N THR A 40 -17.09 0.64 0.67
CA THR A 40 -17.40 2.08 0.76
C THR A 40 -17.14 2.62 2.16
N VAL A 41 -16.74 3.89 2.26
CA VAL A 41 -16.34 4.52 3.53
C VAL A 41 -17.50 4.56 4.53
N GLU A 42 -18.72 4.69 4.03
CA GLU A 42 -19.96 4.72 4.83
C GLU A 42 -20.23 3.39 5.57
N GLU A 43 -19.57 2.29 5.18
CA GLU A 43 -19.66 1.01 5.88
C GLU A 43 -18.81 0.96 7.17
N VAL A 44 -17.91 1.94 7.38
CA VAL A 44 -17.08 2.01 8.59
C VAL A 44 -17.71 2.92 9.65
N ASP A 45 -18.09 2.35 10.80
CA ASP A 45 -18.62 3.12 11.94
C ASP A 45 -17.49 3.70 12.82
N LEU A 46 -16.97 4.87 12.44
CA LEU A 46 -15.97 5.61 13.21
C LEU A 46 -16.55 6.32 14.45
N HIS A 47 -17.87 6.53 14.52
CA HIS A 47 -18.48 7.21 15.67
C HIS A 47 -18.41 6.34 16.93
N SER A 48 -18.40 5.02 16.76
CA SER A 48 -18.19 4.06 17.86
C SER A 48 -16.90 4.31 18.65
N ASP A 49 -15.89 4.94 18.04
CA ASP A 49 -14.57 5.16 18.64
C ASP A 49 -14.48 6.43 19.49
N VAL A 50 -15.42 7.37 19.35
CA VAL A 50 -15.39 8.67 20.04
C VAL A 50 -15.36 8.50 21.57
N ALA A 51 -16.10 7.50 22.08
CA ALA A 51 -16.11 7.21 23.52
C ALA A 51 -14.77 6.65 24.01
N ASP A 52 -14.00 5.99 23.15
CA ASP A 52 -12.69 5.44 23.50
C ASP A 52 -11.61 6.51 23.47
N LEU A 53 -11.67 7.47 22.53
CA LEU A 53 -10.74 8.61 22.46
C LEU A 53 -10.67 9.38 23.80
N ALA A 54 -11.81 9.55 24.48
CA ALA A 54 -11.88 10.23 25.77
C ALA A 54 -11.23 9.45 26.93
N LYS A 55 -11.00 8.14 26.78
CA LYS A 55 -10.40 7.26 27.79
C LYS A 55 -8.88 7.12 27.63
N LEU A 56 -8.33 7.55 26.50
CA LEU A 56 -6.92 7.43 26.19
C LEU A 56 -6.05 8.25 27.16
N SER A 57 -4.93 7.68 27.56
CA SER A 57 -3.88 8.40 28.29
C SER A 57 -3.23 9.46 27.39
N PRO A 58 -2.53 10.45 27.97
CA PRO A 58 -1.87 11.50 27.18
C PRO A 58 -0.92 10.96 26.09
N GLY A 59 -0.17 9.89 26.39
CA GLY A 59 0.72 9.27 25.40
C GLY A 59 -0.03 8.57 24.27
N GLU A 60 -1.19 7.96 24.57
CA GLU A 60 -2.05 7.35 23.55
C GLU A 60 -2.75 8.39 22.68
N GLN A 61 -3.18 9.51 23.28
CA GLN A 61 -3.75 10.65 22.55
C GLN A 61 -2.71 11.26 21.61
N HIS A 62 -1.46 11.40 22.05
CA HIS A 62 -0.35 11.85 21.21
C HIS A 62 -0.12 10.91 20.03
N MET A 63 -0.02 9.60 20.29
CA MET A 63 0.18 8.59 19.26
C MET A 63 -0.93 8.61 18.20
N ILE A 64 -2.20 8.58 18.61
CA ILE A 64 -3.32 8.58 17.66
C ILE A 64 -3.40 9.90 16.89
N GLY A 65 -3.14 11.04 17.55
CA GLY A 65 -3.12 12.34 16.89
C GLY A 65 -2.03 12.43 15.81
N ARG A 66 -0.82 11.94 16.10
CA ARG A 66 0.27 11.87 15.12
C ARG A 66 -0.03 10.91 13.98
N LEU A 67 -0.66 9.77 14.28
CA LEU A 67 -1.05 8.78 13.27
C LEU A 67 -2.12 9.34 12.31
N VAL A 68 -3.14 10.01 12.84
CA VAL A 68 -4.19 10.67 12.06
C VAL A 68 -3.61 11.79 11.18
N ALA A 69 -2.67 12.58 11.72
CA ALA A 69 -1.96 13.62 10.94
C ALA A 69 -1.13 13.03 9.79
N PHE A 70 -0.48 11.88 9.99
CA PHE A 70 0.24 11.19 8.92
C PHE A 70 -0.71 10.71 7.80
N PHE A 71 -1.87 10.15 8.16
CA PHE A 71 -2.85 9.68 7.19
C PHE A 71 -3.47 10.80 6.34
N ALA A 72 -3.50 12.05 6.84
CA ALA A 72 -4.06 13.19 6.12
C ALA A 72 -3.39 13.43 4.74
N THR A 73 -2.12 13.05 4.58
CA THR A 73 -1.32 13.39 3.40
C THR A 73 -0.65 12.17 2.72
N GLY A 74 -0.56 11.02 3.40
CA GLY A 74 0.20 9.85 2.94
C GLY A 74 -0.20 9.36 1.55
N ASP A 75 -1.47 8.98 1.37
CA ASP A 75 -1.97 8.35 0.14
C ASP A 75 -2.01 9.29 -1.06
N SER A 76 -2.00 10.60 -0.82
CA SER A 76 -1.90 11.58 -1.90
C SER A 76 -0.54 11.50 -2.61
N ILE A 77 0.53 11.16 -1.88
CA ILE A 77 1.86 10.94 -2.47
C ILE A 77 1.86 9.67 -3.33
N VAL A 78 1.24 8.59 -2.81
CA VAL A 78 1.09 7.28 -3.49
C VAL A 78 0.33 7.45 -4.81
N SER A 79 -0.84 8.06 -4.76
CA SER A 79 -1.71 8.34 -5.92
C SER A 79 -0.97 9.10 -7.04
N ASN A 80 -0.18 10.11 -6.67
CA ASN A 80 0.57 10.90 -7.64
C ASN A 80 1.67 10.07 -8.33
N ASN A 81 2.44 9.26 -7.58
CA ASN A 81 3.44 8.38 -8.18
C ASN A 81 2.81 7.35 -9.13
N LEU A 82 1.65 6.81 -8.76
CA LEU A 82 0.95 5.81 -9.55
C LEU A 82 0.58 6.34 -10.94
N VAL A 83 0.00 7.55 -11.01
CA VAL A 83 -0.42 8.16 -12.28
C VAL A 83 0.77 8.68 -13.09
N LEU A 84 1.67 9.43 -12.44
CA LEU A 84 2.74 10.15 -13.12
C LEU A 84 3.90 9.25 -13.54
N THR A 85 4.10 8.13 -12.84
CA THR A 85 5.24 7.23 -13.05
C THR A 85 4.79 5.84 -13.51
N LEU A 86 4.04 5.11 -12.67
CA LEU A 86 3.77 3.67 -12.90
C LEU A 86 2.89 3.48 -14.14
N TYR A 87 1.74 4.17 -14.21
CA TYR A 87 0.82 4.09 -15.33
C TYR A 87 1.46 4.50 -16.66
N LYS A 88 2.36 5.49 -16.60
CA LYS A 88 3.11 6.01 -17.73
C LYS A 88 4.08 4.97 -18.30
N HIS A 89 4.85 4.32 -17.44
CA HIS A 89 6.00 3.52 -17.85
C HIS A 89 5.75 2.01 -17.92
N ILE A 90 4.74 1.48 -17.23
CA ILE A 90 4.34 0.06 -17.36
C ILE A 90 3.50 -0.06 -18.64
N ASN A 91 4.14 -0.52 -19.72
CA ASN A 91 3.54 -0.53 -21.04
C ASN A 91 2.73 -1.82 -21.30
N SER A 92 1.69 -2.04 -20.49
CA SER A 92 0.73 -3.13 -20.65
C SER A 92 -0.70 -2.62 -20.42
N PRO A 93 -1.64 -2.90 -21.33
CA PRO A 93 -3.03 -2.53 -21.13
C PRO A 93 -3.69 -3.33 -19.98
N GLU A 94 -3.26 -4.56 -19.70
CA GLU A 94 -3.69 -5.35 -18.53
C GLU A 94 -3.23 -4.71 -17.21
N ALA A 95 -1.96 -4.31 -17.14
CA ALA A 95 -1.42 -3.58 -16.00
C ALA A 95 -2.14 -2.25 -15.77
N ARG A 96 -2.45 -1.50 -16.84
CA ARG A 96 -3.19 -0.23 -16.75
C ARG A 96 -4.62 -0.42 -16.23
N LEU A 97 -5.27 -1.55 -16.49
CA LEU A 97 -6.56 -1.88 -15.85
C LEU A 97 -6.40 -2.03 -14.33
N TYR A 98 -5.38 -2.77 -13.89
CA TYR A 98 -5.08 -2.91 -12.47
C TYR A 98 -4.75 -1.56 -11.82
N LEU A 99 -3.83 -0.78 -12.41
CA LEU A 99 -3.45 0.54 -11.88
C LEU A 99 -4.63 1.51 -11.83
N SER A 100 -5.58 1.43 -12.78
CA SER A 100 -6.81 2.24 -12.70
C SER A 100 -7.68 1.84 -11.52
N ARG A 101 -7.70 0.55 -11.16
CA ARG A 101 -8.40 0.04 -9.98
C ARG A 101 -7.69 0.46 -8.70
N GLN A 102 -6.37 0.31 -8.63
CA GLN A 102 -5.57 0.78 -7.52
C GLN A 102 -5.78 2.28 -7.29
N LEU A 103 -5.72 3.13 -8.33
CA LEU A 103 -5.98 4.57 -8.20
C LEU A 103 -7.34 4.89 -7.56
N PHE A 104 -8.36 4.10 -7.89
CA PHE A 104 -9.66 4.24 -7.25
C PHE A 104 -9.62 3.82 -5.77
N GLU A 105 -8.90 2.75 -5.44
CA GLU A 105 -8.70 2.30 -4.05
C GLU A 105 -7.98 3.37 -3.22
N GLU A 106 -6.92 3.99 -3.74
CA GLU A 106 -6.25 5.12 -3.09
C GLU A 106 -7.21 6.29 -2.83
N ALA A 107 -8.12 6.58 -3.77
CA ALA A 107 -9.13 7.63 -3.59
C ALA A 107 -10.15 7.29 -2.48
N VAL A 108 -10.52 6.00 -2.35
CA VAL A 108 -11.35 5.51 -1.24
C VAL A 108 -10.60 5.62 0.09
N HIS A 109 -9.30 5.33 0.12
CA HIS A 109 -8.48 5.45 1.33
C HIS A 109 -8.35 6.91 1.77
N VAL A 110 -8.11 7.84 0.84
CA VAL A 110 -8.17 9.29 1.11
C VAL A 110 -9.53 9.69 1.68
N GLN A 111 -10.64 9.25 1.08
CA GLN A 111 -11.98 9.54 1.60
C GLN A 111 -12.17 8.97 3.02
N PHE A 112 -11.65 7.78 3.30
CA PHE A 112 -11.68 7.17 4.62
C PHE A 112 -10.92 8.01 5.64
N TYR A 113 -9.72 8.47 5.33
CA TYR A 113 -8.92 9.31 6.23
C TYR A 113 -9.51 10.71 6.42
N LEU A 114 -10.15 11.29 5.41
CA LEU A 114 -10.92 12.53 5.58
C LEU A 114 -12.07 12.35 6.58
N THR A 115 -12.81 11.24 6.45
CA THR A 115 -13.90 10.92 7.39
C THR A 115 -13.38 10.66 8.80
N LEU A 116 -12.20 10.03 8.92
CA LEU A 116 -11.49 9.85 10.18
C LEU A 116 -11.11 11.19 10.82
N LEU A 117 -10.52 12.10 10.06
CA LEU A 117 -10.16 13.45 10.52
C LEU A 117 -11.39 14.22 11.01
N ASP A 118 -12.48 14.22 10.23
CA ASP A 118 -13.73 14.89 10.60
C ASP A 118 -14.34 14.33 11.90
N THR A 119 -14.17 13.03 12.15
CA THR A 119 -14.70 12.35 13.33
C THR A 119 -13.81 12.55 14.56
N TYR A 120 -12.48 12.42 14.41
CA TYR A 120 -11.53 12.39 15.52
C TYR A 120 -11.07 13.79 15.94
N LEU A 121 -11.03 14.74 14.99
CA LEU A 121 -10.64 16.13 15.21
C LEU A 121 -11.86 17.02 14.90
N PRO A 122 -12.79 17.20 15.85
CA PRO A 122 -13.99 18.01 15.61
C PRO A 122 -13.68 19.51 15.46
N ASP A 123 -12.55 19.99 16.00
CA ASP A 123 -12.09 21.36 15.83
C ASP A 123 -11.51 21.59 14.42
N PRO A 124 -12.00 22.57 13.63
CA PRO A 124 -11.45 22.91 12.33
C PRO A 124 -9.95 23.28 12.35
N ASP A 125 -9.47 23.92 13.41
CA ASP A 125 -8.07 24.36 13.49
C ASP A 125 -7.14 23.16 13.72
N ASP A 126 -7.57 22.16 14.51
CA ASP A 126 -6.85 20.91 14.68
C ASP A 126 -6.78 20.12 13.36
N ARG A 127 -7.87 20.13 12.56
CA ARG A 127 -7.86 19.52 11.22
C ARG A 127 -6.91 20.24 10.28
N ALA A 128 -6.90 21.59 10.28
CA ALA A 128 -5.97 22.35 9.45
C ALA A 128 -4.51 22.03 9.81
N ALA A 129 -4.19 21.98 11.10
CA ALA A 129 -2.86 21.59 11.57
C ALA A 129 -2.47 20.16 11.18
N ALA A 130 -3.44 19.24 11.11
CA ALA A 130 -3.20 17.87 10.63
C ALA A 130 -2.86 17.81 9.13
N PHE A 131 -3.43 18.70 8.29
CA PHE A 131 -3.05 18.78 6.88
C PHE A 131 -1.67 19.42 6.66
N ASP A 132 -1.25 20.32 7.56
CA ASP A 132 0.08 20.93 7.53
C ASP A 132 1.17 20.02 8.13
N ALA A 133 0.82 18.79 8.54
CA ALA A 133 1.70 17.85 9.24
C ALA A 133 3.02 17.54 8.51
N VAL A 134 2.99 17.42 7.18
CA VAL A 134 4.21 17.21 6.39
C VAL A 134 5.19 18.37 6.53
N GLU A 135 4.66 19.59 6.61
CA GLU A 135 5.47 20.81 6.71
C GLU A 135 5.84 21.17 8.14
N GLU A 136 5.11 20.71 9.16
CA GLU A 136 5.32 21.13 10.55
C GLU A 136 5.88 20.04 11.46
N ILE A 137 5.67 18.75 11.15
CA ILE A 137 6.10 17.62 11.99
C ILE A 137 7.37 17.00 11.39
N PRO A 138 8.55 17.14 12.05
CA PRO A 138 9.82 16.70 11.46
C PRO A 138 9.86 15.23 11.08
N SER A 139 9.25 14.36 11.88
CA SER A 139 9.22 12.92 11.65
C SER A 139 8.38 12.52 10.42
N ILE A 140 7.30 13.26 10.13
CA ILE A 140 6.48 13.08 8.92
C ILE A 140 7.20 13.68 7.71
N ARG A 141 7.84 14.85 7.88
CA ARG A 141 8.64 15.49 6.82
C ARG A 141 9.76 14.57 6.34
N GLU A 142 10.46 13.90 7.25
CA GLU A 142 11.55 12.96 6.92
C GLU A 142 11.04 11.80 6.05
N LYS A 143 9.88 11.22 6.40
CA LYS A 143 9.23 10.18 5.58
C LYS A 143 8.86 10.71 4.20
N ALA A 144 8.29 11.92 4.11
CA ALA A 144 7.97 12.54 2.83
C ALA A 144 9.21 12.80 1.98
N GLN A 145 10.31 13.27 2.58
CA GLN A 145 11.59 13.49 1.90
C GLN A 145 12.18 12.19 1.35
N PHE A 146 12.07 11.08 2.09
CA PHE A 146 12.43 9.76 1.59
C PHE A 146 11.60 9.40 0.33
N CYS A 147 10.28 9.60 0.37
CA CYS A 147 9.42 9.33 -0.79
C CYS A 147 9.82 10.19 -2.00
N PHE A 148 9.97 11.51 -1.81
CA PHE A 148 10.31 12.44 -2.88
C PHE A 148 11.67 12.13 -3.52
N LYS A 149 12.68 11.74 -2.74
CA LYS A 149 13.98 11.31 -3.29
C LYS A 149 13.84 10.26 -4.40
N TRP A 150 12.96 9.28 -4.23
CA TRP A 150 12.77 8.19 -5.18
C TRP A 150 11.75 8.51 -6.28
N MET A 151 10.74 9.34 -5.98
CA MET A 151 9.79 9.85 -6.98
C MET A 151 10.46 10.84 -7.95
N ASP A 152 11.21 11.80 -7.44
CA ASP A 152 11.89 12.83 -8.23
C ASP A 152 12.97 12.23 -9.14
N SER A 153 13.50 11.05 -8.79
CA SER A 153 14.50 10.33 -9.57
C SER A 153 14.01 9.92 -10.97
N VAL A 154 12.69 9.85 -11.15
CA VAL A 154 11.99 9.43 -12.38
C VAL A 154 11.06 10.49 -12.96
N GLU A 155 10.73 11.54 -12.20
CA GLU A 155 9.81 12.62 -12.62
C GLU A 155 10.15 13.21 -14.01
N LYS A 156 11.44 13.41 -14.29
CA LYS A 156 11.93 14.01 -15.55
C LYS A 156 12.09 13.01 -16.70
N ILE A 157 11.76 11.73 -16.49
CA ILE A 157 11.89 10.70 -17.51
C ILE A 157 10.59 10.67 -18.33
N ASP A 158 10.68 11.05 -19.60
CA ASP A 158 9.50 10.96 -20.46
C ASP A 158 9.29 9.54 -21.02
N ARG A 159 10.39 8.88 -21.38
CA ARG A 159 10.40 7.54 -21.97
C ARG A 159 11.58 6.74 -21.43
N LEU A 160 11.41 5.43 -21.25
CA LEU A 160 12.46 4.51 -20.81
C LEU A 160 13.33 4.07 -21.99
N GLU A 161 14.19 4.96 -22.50
CA GLU A 161 14.99 4.68 -23.69
C GLU A 161 16.25 3.87 -23.36
N THR A 162 16.90 4.16 -22.23
CA THR A 162 18.19 3.56 -21.85
C THR A 162 18.06 2.55 -20.70
N LYS A 163 19.10 1.71 -20.52
CA LYS A 163 19.22 0.85 -19.33
C LYS A 163 19.17 1.65 -18.03
N ALA A 164 19.75 2.86 -18.02
CA ALA A 164 19.76 3.74 -16.85
C ALA A 164 18.36 4.30 -16.53
N ASP A 165 17.52 4.56 -17.54
CA ASP A 165 16.13 5.00 -17.33
C ASP A 165 15.31 3.88 -16.70
N ARG A 166 15.37 2.68 -17.31
CA ARG A 166 14.70 1.48 -16.80
C ARG A 166 15.14 1.15 -15.37
N ARG A 167 16.44 1.29 -15.08
CA ARG A 167 16.98 1.09 -13.72
C ARG A 167 16.42 2.09 -12.70
N ARG A 168 16.29 3.37 -13.06
CA ARG A 168 15.69 4.38 -12.18
C ARG A 168 14.21 4.11 -11.94
N PHE A 169 13.47 3.76 -13.00
CA PHE A 169 12.09 3.33 -12.89
C PHE A 169 11.93 2.09 -11.98
N LEU A 170 12.78 1.08 -12.14
CA LEU A 170 12.75 -0.13 -11.34
C LEU A 170 13.03 0.17 -9.85
N LEU A 171 13.97 1.06 -9.55
CA LEU A 171 14.23 1.51 -8.17
C LEU A 171 13.04 2.28 -7.58
N ASN A 172 12.38 3.14 -8.37
CA ASN A 172 11.15 3.81 -7.95
C ASN A 172 10.03 2.78 -7.65
N LEU A 173 9.80 1.83 -8.55
CA LEU A 173 8.80 0.77 -8.37
C LEU A 173 9.08 -0.08 -7.12
N ILE A 174 10.34 -0.44 -6.88
CA ILE A 174 10.74 -1.19 -5.67
C ILE A 174 10.57 -0.34 -4.42
N CYS A 175 10.92 0.95 -4.45
CA CYS A 175 10.69 1.87 -3.33
C CYS A 175 9.19 1.95 -2.99
N PHE A 176 8.36 2.14 -4.01
CA PHE A 176 6.91 2.20 -3.89
C PHE A 176 6.37 0.93 -3.22
N ALA A 177 6.70 -0.26 -3.75
CA ALA A 177 6.19 -1.53 -3.25
C ALA A 177 6.76 -1.93 -1.88
N ALA A 178 8.08 -1.85 -1.71
CA ALA A 178 8.76 -2.42 -0.54
C ALA A 178 8.88 -1.45 0.62
N CYS A 179 8.98 -0.14 0.36
CA CYS A 179 9.21 0.85 1.41
C CYS A 179 7.92 1.60 1.76
N ILE A 180 7.21 2.14 0.77
CA ILE A 180 6.02 2.98 1.03
C ILE A 180 4.84 2.07 1.41
N GLU A 181 4.37 1.24 0.47
CA GLU A 181 3.26 0.32 0.74
C GLU A 181 3.68 -0.79 1.71
N GLY A 182 4.87 -1.37 1.48
CA GLY A 182 5.32 -2.57 2.18
C GLY A 182 5.95 -2.36 3.55
N LEU A 183 6.29 -1.13 3.97
CA LEU A 183 6.97 -0.87 5.25
C LEU A 183 6.36 0.31 6.02
N PHE A 184 6.16 1.49 5.41
CA PHE A 184 5.57 2.64 6.09
C PHE A 184 4.12 2.40 6.49
N PHE A 185 3.28 1.89 5.57
CA PHE A 185 1.90 1.55 5.93
C PHE A 185 1.83 0.37 6.90
N TYR A 186 2.68 -0.65 6.74
CA TYR A 186 2.77 -1.76 7.69
C TYR A 186 3.14 -1.29 9.11
N GLY A 187 4.04 -0.29 9.24
CA GLY A 187 4.31 0.40 10.49
C GLY A 187 3.07 1.10 11.05
N ALA A 188 2.37 1.88 10.22
CA ALA A 188 1.11 2.54 10.59
C ALA A 188 0.05 1.55 11.09
N PHE A 189 -0.10 0.41 10.42
CA PHE A 189 -1.04 -0.66 10.78
C PHE A 189 -0.71 -1.29 12.13
N ALA A 190 0.57 -1.44 12.49
CA ALA A 190 0.97 -1.96 13.79
C ALA A 190 0.45 -1.08 14.94
N TYR A 191 0.46 0.24 14.80
CA TYR A 191 -0.11 1.15 15.80
C TYR A 191 -1.62 1.00 15.93
N VAL A 192 -2.35 0.93 14.82
CA VAL A 192 -3.81 0.74 14.84
C VAL A 192 -4.18 -0.60 15.49
N TYR A 193 -3.50 -1.69 15.08
CA TYR A 193 -3.79 -3.01 15.62
C TYR A 193 -3.36 -3.17 17.08
N TRP A 194 -2.39 -2.38 17.55
CA TRP A 194 -2.10 -2.28 18.98
C TRP A 194 -3.28 -1.70 19.76
N PHE A 195 -3.95 -0.63 19.29
CA PHE A 195 -5.20 -0.16 19.91
C PHE A 195 -6.30 -1.23 19.88
N ARG A 196 -6.49 -1.87 18.72
CA ARG A 196 -7.48 -2.96 18.57
C ARG A 196 -7.24 -4.11 19.55
N SER A 197 -5.98 -4.51 19.74
CA SER A 197 -5.60 -5.61 20.65
C SER A 197 -6.01 -5.36 22.11
N ARG A 198 -6.28 -4.09 22.46
CA ARG A 198 -6.69 -3.64 23.79
C ARG A 198 -8.20 -3.32 23.86
N GLY A 199 -8.94 -3.63 22.80
CA GLY A 199 -10.38 -3.39 22.70
C GLY A 199 -10.73 -1.92 22.53
N LEU A 200 -9.86 -1.14 21.88
CA LEU A 200 -10.05 0.28 21.60
C LEU A 200 -10.09 0.53 20.08
N LEU A 201 -10.82 1.57 19.67
CA LEU A 201 -10.84 2.09 18.31
C LEU A 201 -11.24 1.03 17.25
N HIS A 202 -12.39 0.39 17.46
CA HIS A 202 -12.90 -0.68 16.62
C HIS A 202 -13.32 -0.22 15.21
N GLY A 203 -13.83 1.00 15.09
CA GLY A 203 -14.16 1.62 13.80
C GLY A 203 -12.91 1.79 12.94
N LEU A 204 -11.89 2.47 13.49
CA LEU A 204 -10.58 2.65 12.85
C LEU A 204 -9.97 1.30 12.49
N ALA A 205 -9.96 0.34 13.41
CA ALA A 205 -9.44 -0.99 13.14
C ALA A 205 -10.16 -1.72 12.00
N THR A 206 -11.48 -1.54 11.88
CA THR A 206 -12.27 -2.10 10.77
C THR A 206 -11.88 -1.49 9.43
N GLY A 207 -11.84 -0.17 9.34
CA GLY A 207 -11.41 0.53 8.12
C GLY A 207 -9.97 0.18 7.75
N THR A 208 -9.06 0.15 8.72
CA THR A 208 -7.66 -0.25 8.50
C THR A 208 -7.53 -1.70 8.03
N ASN A 209 -8.39 -2.64 8.44
CA ASN A 209 -8.36 -4.00 7.87
C ASN A 209 -8.67 -4.01 6.37
N TRP A 210 -9.56 -3.15 5.91
CA TRP A 210 -9.94 -3.08 4.50
C TRP A 210 -8.85 -2.40 3.68
N VAL A 211 -8.28 -1.30 4.18
CA VAL A 211 -7.08 -0.67 3.61
C VAL A 211 -5.92 -1.68 3.56
N PHE A 212 -5.65 -2.40 4.65
CA PHE A 212 -4.59 -3.42 4.71
C PHE A 212 -4.70 -4.46 3.59
N ARG A 213 -5.91 -4.95 3.33
CA ARG A 213 -6.18 -5.93 2.28
C ARG A 213 -5.90 -5.35 0.89
N ASP A 214 -6.29 -4.09 0.66
CA ASP A 214 -6.04 -3.41 -0.60
C ASP A 214 -4.52 -3.20 -0.79
N GLU A 215 -3.81 -2.71 0.24
CA GLU A 215 -2.34 -2.55 0.25
C GLU A 215 -1.59 -3.86 0.01
N THR A 216 -2.06 -4.98 0.57
CA THR A 216 -1.52 -6.31 0.27
C THR A 216 -1.63 -6.62 -1.23
N MET A 217 -2.74 -6.26 -1.88
CA MET A 217 -2.89 -6.46 -3.33
C MET A 217 -1.98 -5.53 -4.13
N HIS A 218 -1.90 -4.25 -3.75
CA HIS A 218 -1.06 -3.24 -4.42
C HIS A 218 0.40 -3.69 -4.44
N MET A 219 0.92 -4.04 -3.26
CA MET A 219 2.29 -4.54 -3.09
C MET A 219 2.52 -5.82 -3.92
N ASN A 220 1.57 -6.76 -3.89
CA ASN A 220 1.68 -8.01 -4.64
C ASN A 220 1.70 -7.79 -6.15
N PHE A 221 0.92 -6.85 -6.67
CA PHE A 221 0.95 -6.47 -8.08
C PHE A 221 2.27 -5.80 -8.45
N ALA A 222 2.74 -4.83 -7.66
CA ALA A 222 3.99 -4.15 -7.92
C ALA A 222 5.19 -5.12 -7.92
N PHE A 223 5.21 -6.11 -7.01
CA PHE A 223 6.22 -7.17 -7.05
C PHE A 223 6.08 -8.11 -8.26
N GLU A 224 4.88 -8.40 -8.76
CA GLU A 224 4.73 -9.17 -10.00
C GLU A 224 5.27 -8.39 -11.21
N VAL A 225 5.09 -7.05 -11.25
CA VAL A 225 5.72 -6.20 -12.25
C VAL A 225 7.24 -6.32 -12.15
N VAL A 226 7.82 -6.24 -10.95
CA VAL A 226 9.26 -6.45 -10.73
C VAL A 226 9.72 -7.83 -11.21
N ASP A 227 8.97 -8.89 -10.90
CA ASP A 227 9.28 -10.25 -11.31
C ASP A 227 9.18 -10.44 -12.83
N THR A 228 8.24 -9.75 -13.48
CA THR A 228 8.10 -9.74 -14.94
C THR A 228 9.29 -9.04 -15.59
N VAL A 229 9.68 -7.86 -15.09
CA VAL A 229 10.89 -7.16 -15.55
C VAL A 229 12.14 -8.01 -15.33
N ARG A 230 12.23 -8.75 -14.21
CA ARG A 230 13.35 -9.68 -13.96
C ARG A 230 13.46 -10.79 -15.00
N LYS A 231 12.32 -11.30 -15.47
CA LYS A 231 12.27 -12.35 -16.50
C LYS A 231 12.67 -11.81 -17.88
N GLU A 232 12.20 -10.61 -18.21
CA GLU A 232 12.38 -10.00 -19.53
C GLU A 232 13.72 -9.28 -19.70
N GLU A 233 14.24 -8.65 -18.63
CA GLU A 233 15.45 -7.83 -18.62
C GLU A 233 16.35 -8.20 -17.41
N PRO A 234 16.85 -9.45 -17.34
CA PRO A 234 17.59 -9.96 -16.17
C PRO A 234 18.87 -9.18 -15.88
N GLU A 235 19.47 -8.53 -16.88
CA GLU A 235 20.66 -7.69 -16.71
C GLU A 235 20.41 -6.41 -15.91
N LEU A 236 19.14 -6.04 -15.64
CA LEU A 236 18.79 -4.98 -14.69
C LEU A 236 18.93 -5.42 -13.23
N PHE A 237 19.06 -6.72 -12.95
CA PHE A 237 19.12 -7.30 -11.60
C PHE A 237 20.54 -7.75 -11.25
N ASP A 238 21.46 -6.79 -11.25
CA ASP A 238 22.86 -6.98 -10.86
C ASP A 238 23.10 -6.73 -9.37
N ASP A 239 24.31 -7.05 -8.90
CA ASP A 239 24.74 -6.83 -7.51
C ASP A 239 24.59 -5.36 -7.08
N ALA A 240 24.73 -4.42 -8.03
CA ALA A 240 24.50 -3.01 -7.77
C ALA A 240 23.02 -2.73 -7.45
N LEU A 241 22.05 -3.43 -8.06
CA LEU A 241 20.63 -3.23 -7.77
C LEU A 241 20.35 -3.71 -6.37
N GLN A 242 20.83 -4.91 -6.07
CA GLN A 242 20.68 -5.53 -4.78
C GLN A 242 21.22 -4.61 -3.68
N GLN A 243 22.42 -4.04 -3.87
CA GLN A 243 23.00 -3.10 -2.91
C GLN A 243 22.17 -1.83 -2.77
N GLN A 244 21.72 -1.23 -3.89
CA GLN A 244 20.88 -0.03 -3.87
C GLN A 244 19.55 -0.26 -3.15
N VAL A 245 18.91 -1.40 -3.37
CA VAL A 245 17.65 -1.77 -2.71
C VAL A 245 17.86 -2.07 -1.23
N THR A 246 18.98 -2.72 -0.89
CA THR A 246 19.35 -2.96 0.51
C THR A 246 19.54 -1.66 1.27
N ASP A 247 20.27 -0.71 0.69
CA ASP A 247 20.51 0.60 1.32
C ASP A 247 19.23 1.44 1.38
N MET A 248 18.38 1.37 0.35
CA MET A 248 17.05 1.98 0.33
C MET A 248 16.17 1.48 1.50
N LEU A 249 16.10 0.17 1.73
CA LEU A 249 15.31 -0.38 2.84
C LEU A 249 15.90 -0.02 4.21
N LYS A 250 17.22 0.05 4.35
CA LYS A 250 17.86 0.56 5.58
C LYS A 250 17.48 2.01 5.87
N GLU A 251 17.49 2.84 4.84
CA GLU A 251 17.08 4.25 4.94
C GLU A 251 15.58 4.36 5.29
N ALA A 252 14.73 3.53 4.67
CA ALA A 252 13.30 3.46 5.01
C ALA A 252 13.07 3.05 6.47
N VAL A 253 13.77 2.03 6.97
CA VAL A 253 13.68 1.61 8.38
C VAL A 253 14.03 2.76 9.31
N GLU A 254 15.10 3.52 9.04
CA GLU A 254 15.47 4.64 9.91
C GLU A 254 14.46 5.79 9.82
N ALA A 255 13.97 6.13 8.63
CA ALA A 255 12.93 7.15 8.45
C ALA A 255 11.64 6.81 9.22
N GLU A 256 11.16 5.57 9.10
CA GLU A 256 9.99 5.10 9.84
C GLU A 256 10.26 5.05 11.35
N LEU A 257 11.48 4.73 11.76
CA LEU A 257 11.82 4.69 13.17
C LEU A 257 11.89 6.09 13.80
N GLN A 258 12.25 7.14 13.05
CA GLN A 258 12.11 8.51 13.53
C GLN A 258 10.65 8.86 13.82
N PHE A 259 9.73 8.42 12.96
CA PHE A 259 8.29 8.51 13.20
C PHE A 259 7.86 7.68 14.41
N GLY A 260 8.35 6.44 14.54
CA GLY A 260 8.05 5.61 15.69
C GLY A 260 8.55 6.18 17.02
N ARG A 261 9.70 6.87 17.04
CA ARG A 261 10.21 7.61 18.21
C ARG A 261 9.27 8.75 18.61
N ASP A 262 8.77 9.51 17.64
CA ASP A 262 7.80 10.59 17.88
C ASP A 262 6.48 10.03 18.44
N LEU A 263 5.93 8.99 17.80
CA LEU A 263 4.66 8.38 18.21
C LEU A 263 4.73 7.75 19.60
N CYS A 264 5.80 7.01 19.89
CA CYS A 264 5.90 6.25 21.13
C CYS A 264 6.33 7.11 22.32
N GLY A 265 7.01 8.24 22.10
CA GLY A 265 7.56 9.09 23.16
C GLY A 265 8.46 8.30 24.12
N GLU A 266 8.15 8.34 25.41
CA GLU A 266 8.85 7.56 26.45
C GLU A 266 8.55 6.04 26.41
N GLY A 267 7.61 5.61 25.56
CA GLY A 267 7.18 4.23 25.39
C GLY A 267 5.81 3.95 26.01
N LEU A 268 5.01 3.13 25.32
CA LEU A 268 3.71 2.65 25.79
C LEU A 268 3.78 1.14 26.07
N PRO A 269 2.93 0.61 26.97
CA PRO A 269 2.89 -0.82 27.25
C PRO A 269 2.64 -1.65 25.99
N GLY A 270 3.64 -2.46 25.60
CA GLY A 270 3.60 -3.30 24.41
C GLY A 270 3.76 -2.56 23.07
N MET A 271 4.05 -1.25 23.09
CA MET A 271 4.33 -0.45 21.89
C MET A 271 5.37 0.63 22.21
N ASN A 272 6.60 0.40 21.79
CA ASN A 272 7.71 1.34 21.98
C ASN A 272 8.68 1.31 20.79
N THR A 273 9.59 2.28 20.75
CA THR A 273 10.60 2.42 19.68
C THR A 273 11.41 1.14 19.45
N GLU A 274 11.79 0.42 20.50
CA GLU A 274 12.61 -0.79 20.35
C GLU A 274 11.82 -1.93 19.71
N SER A 275 10.58 -2.16 20.17
CA SER A 275 9.69 -3.13 19.51
C SER A 275 9.35 -2.71 18.07
N MET A 276 9.17 -1.41 17.80
CA MET A 276 8.95 -0.95 16.42
C MET A 276 10.17 -1.15 15.55
N ARG A 277 11.39 -0.92 16.06
CA ARG A 277 12.62 -1.23 15.33
C ARG A 277 12.66 -2.70 14.93
N GLN A 278 12.49 -3.62 15.88
CA GLN A 278 12.51 -5.07 15.62
C GLN A 278 11.46 -5.47 14.57
N TYR A 279 10.26 -4.91 14.68
CA TYR A 279 9.20 -5.13 13.70
C TYR A 279 9.56 -4.63 12.29
N LEU A 280 10.05 -3.39 12.17
CA LEU A 280 10.41 -2.78 10.89
C LEU A 280 11.58 -3.51 10.23
N GLU A 281 12.56 -3.94 11.01
CA GLU A 281 13.69 -4.75 10.54
C GLU A 281 13.23 -6.13 10.06
N CYS A 282 12.31 -6.77 10.78
CA CYS A 282 11.67 -8.03 10.36
C CYS A 282 10.93 -7.85 9.02
N VAL A 283 10.15 -6.79 8.88
CA VAL A 283 9.43 -6.47 7.64
C VAL A 283 10.41 -6.19 6.50
N ALA A 284 11.46 -5.41 6.72
CA ALA A 284 12.48 -5.11 5.70
C ALA A 284 13.15 -6.39 5.17
N ASP A 285 13.49 -7.32 6.07
CA ASP A 285 14.04 -8.63 5.67
C ASP A 285 13.04 -9.47 4.87
N GLN A 286 11.75 -9.44 5.22
CA GLN A 286 10.71 -10.09 4.41
C GLN A 286 10.63 -9.50 2.99
N ARG A 287 10.78 -8.18 2.84
CA ARG A 287 10.79 -7.52 1.52
C ARG A 287 12.04 -7.89 0.72
N LEU A 288 13.22 -7.92 1.35
CA LEU A 288 14.45 -8.38 0.71
C LEU A 288 14.31 -9.84 0.23
N ALA A 289 13.80 -10.71 1.09
CA ALA A 289 13.56 -12.11 0.74
C ALA A 289 12.56 -12.26 -0.42
N ARG A 290 11.47 -11.48 -0.43
CA ARG A 290 10.48 -11.45 -1.54
C ARG A 290 11.11 -11.03 -2.87
N LEU A 291 12.11 -10.17 -2.85
CA LEU A 291 12.88 -9.75 -4.02
C LEU A 291 14.00 -10.72 -4.41
N GLY A 292 14.23 -11.78 -3.62
CA GLY A 292 15.32 -12.74 -3.82
C GLY A 292 16.68 -12.23 -3.36
N PHE A 293 16.72 -11.20 -2.51
CA PHE A 293 17.94 -10.60 -1.99
C PHE A 293 18.28 -11.13 -0.58
N PRO A 294 19.57 -11.16 -0.18
CA PRO A 294 19.97 -11.53 1.17
C PRO A 294 19.34 -10.61 2.22
N THR A 295 18.91 -11.20 3.33
CA THR A 295 18.43 -10.46 4.51
C THR A 295 19.60 -9.79 5.25
N VAL A 296 19.29 -8.80 6.08
CA VAL A 296 20.29 -7.96 6.76
C VAL A 296 20.18 -8.02 8.28
N TYR A 297 18.97 -8.05 8.83
CA TYR A 297 18.75 -7.79 10.25
C TYR A 297 18.63 -9.06 11.10
N GLY A 298 17.85 -10.04 10.62
CA GLY A 298 17.53 -11.26 11.36
C GLY A 298 16.58 -11.05 12.54
N SER A 299 15.88 -9.91 12.60
CA SER A 299 14.95 -9.56 13.67
C SER A 299 13.64 -10.35 13.56
N GLU A 300 13.11 -10.80 14.69
CA GLU A 300 11.81 -11.46 14.78
C GLU A 300 10.68 -10.43 14.94
N ASN A 301 9.45 -10.80 14.57
CA ASN A 301 8.28 -9.94 14.77
C ASN A 301 7.88 -9.91 16.26
N PRO A 302 7.97 -8.75 16.96
CA PRO A 302 7.59 -8.67 18.37
C PRO A 302 6.07 -8.52 18.59
N PHE A 303 5.30 -8.31 17.53
CA PHE A 303 3.86 -8.04 17.59
C PHE A 303 3.05 -9.24 17.11
N SER A 304 2.68 -10.12 18.05
CA SER A 304 1.85 -11.30 17.76
C SER A 304 0.49 -10.95 17.14
N PHE A 305 -0.06 -9.76 17.42
CA PHE A 305 -1.31 -9.29 16.82
C PHE A 305 -1.19 -9.01 15.31
N MET A 306 0.03 -8.77 14.80
CA MET A 306 0.29 -8.62 13.36
C MET A 306 0.26 -9.97 12.64
N GLU A 307 0.72 -11.04 13.28
CA GLU A 307 0.69 -12.39 12.69
C GLU A 307 -0.73 -12.88 12.44
N LEU A 308 -1.67 -12.49 13.32
CA LEU A 308 -3.08 -12.85 13.21
C LEU A 308 -3.77 -12.20 11.99
N GLN A 309 -3.24 -11.09 11.46
CA GLN A 309 -3.86 -10.41 10.31
C GLN A 309 -3.58 -11.17 9.00
N GLY A 310 -2.36 -11.69 8.81
CA GLY A 310 -2.04 -12.53 7.65
C GLY A 310 -2.88 -13.81 7.56
N VAL A 311 -3.44 -14.28 8.69
CA VAL A 311 -4.37 -15.42 8.73
C VAL A 311 -5.82 -15.00 8.41
N GLN A 312 -6.24 -13.78 8.79
CA GLN A 312 -7.60 -13.28 8.52
C GLN A 312 -7.86 -13.00 7.03
N GLU A 313 -6.81 -12.70 6.25
CA GLU A 313 -6.89 -12.57 4.79
C GLU A 313 -7.41 -13.86 4.10
N LEU A 314 -7.13 -15.04 4.66
CA LEU A 314 -7.56 -16.32 4.10
C LEU A 314 -9.02 -16.67 4.43
N THR A 315 -9.55 -16.19 5.56
CA THR A 315 -10.85 -16.66 6.11
C THR A 315 -12.02 -15.74 5.76
N ASN A 316 -11.80 -14.45 5.54
CA ASN A 316 -12.89 -13.48 5.36
C ASN A 316 -13.57 -13.48 3.98
N PHE A 317 -13.05 -14.22 2.99
CA PHE A 317 -13.63 -14.24 1.64
C PHE A 317 -14.84 -15.18 1.48
N PHE A 318 -14.97 -16.25 2.27
CA PHE A 318 -16.03 -17.25 2.07
C PHE A 318 -17.22 -17.14 3.03
N GLU A 319 -17.10 -16.45 4.17
CA GLU A 319 -18.08 -16.66 5.26
C GLU A 319 -19.03 -15.48 5.53
N ARG A 320 -18.74 -14.24 5.08
CA ARG A 320 -19.59 -13.08 5.45
C ARG A 320 -19.75 -12.04 4.35
N ARG A 321 -20.48 -12.40 3.29
CA ARG A 321 -21.41 -11.43 2.67
C ARG A 321 -22.81 -11.82 3.10
N PRO A 322 -23.58 -10.97 3.80
CA PRO A 322 -25.02 -11.16 3.88
C PRO A 322 -25.54 -11.17 2.44
N SER A 323 -26.24 -12.24 2.07
CA SER A 323 -26.91 -12.39 0.79
C SER A 323 -28.06 -11.38 0.67
N ALA A 324 -27.73 -10.10 0.47
CA ALA A 324 -28.65 -9.09 0.01
C ALA A 324 -28.37 -8.86 -1.48
N TYR A 325 -29.40 -8.92 -2.31
CA TYR A 325 -29.39 -8.89 -3.78
C TYR A 325 -29.12 -10.24 -4.49
N GLN A 326 -29.85 -11.28 -4.09
CA GLN A 326 -30.51 -12.09 -5.12
C GLN A 326 -31.95 -11.59 -5.24
N VAL A 327 -32.20 -10.73 -6.23
CA VAL A 327 -33.55 -10.55 -6.73
C VAL A 327 -33.95 -11.90 -7.32
N ALA A 328 -34.92 -12.55 -6.69
CA ALA A 328 -35.55 -13.75 -7.21
C ALA A 328 -36.06 -13.44 -8.62
N VAL A 329 -35.40 -13.99 -9.64
CA VAL A 329 -36.01 -14.11 -10.96
C VAL A 329 -36.98 -15.27 -10.84
N GLU A 330 -38.24 -14.97 -10.48
CA GLU A 330 -39.35 -15.90 -10.74
C GLU A 330 -39.62 -15.89 -12.25
N GLY A 331 -38.78 -16.63 -12.98
CA GLY A 331 -38.99 -16.98 -14.38
C GLY A 331 -39.21 -18.49 -14.46
N SER A 332 -40.47 -18.92 -14.47
CA SER A 332 -40.81 -20.30 -14.82
C SER A 332 -40.51 -20.53 -16.30
N VAL A 333 -39.45 -21.29 -16.58
CA VAL A 333 -39.13 -21.73 -17.94
C VAL A 333 -40.03 -22.93 -18.24
N GLY A 334 -41.18 -22.68 -18.87
CA GLY A 334 -41.93 -23.70 -19.58
C GLY A 334 -41.25 -23.97 -20.91
N PHE A 335 -40.66 -25.16 -21.04
CA PHE A 335 -40.37 -25.73 -22.36
C PHE A 335 -41.70 -26.26 -22.90
N ASP A 336 -42.22 -25.64 -23.95
CA ASP A 336 -42.97 -26.32 -25.01
C ASP A 336 -43.17 -25.39 -26.23
N ASP A 337 -43.04 -26.05 -27.40
CA ASP A 337 -43.58 -25.76 -28.73
C ASP A 337 -42.89 -24.77 -29.70
N ASP A 338 -42.12 -25.39 -30.63
CA ASP A 338 -42.26 -25.31 -32.10
C ASP A 338 -42.24 -23.95 -32.84
N PHE A 339 -41.09 -23.59 -33.42
CA PHE A 339 -40.73 -23.63 -34.87
C PHE A 339 -39.49 -22.77 -35.18
#